data_AF-A0A6I7N992-F1
#
_entry.id   AF-A0A6I7N992-F1
#
_cell.length_a   1.000
_cell.length_b   1.000
_cell.length_c   1.000
_cell.angle_alpha   90.00
_cell.angle_beta   90.00
_cell.angle_gamma   90.00
#
_symmetry.space_group_name_H-M   'P 1'
#
loop_
_entity.id
_entity.type
_entity.pdbx_description
1 polymer ?
#
loop_
_entity_poly.entity_id
_entity_poly.type
_entity_poly.pdbx_seq_one_letter_code
_entity_poly.pdbx_strand_id
1 'polypeptide(L)'
;NENSHESDIPLMICTTFHEWSATRANPQLEAIDLKGVIEQLKPRFGDKTSEIVNAYQTNFPDKKPAEIMALVASNRQGAVAAAEAKAKQKAPVYMAWFGWEPNMYNGRMRAFHCIDICFWFQNTDRMYTHTGGGKRPRQLAEKMSESLLAFMKTGNPNAGALPDWPQFTVENGETMVLNDNSVVKNDPDRAARMTLPMA
;
A
#
# COMPACT_ATOMS: atom_id res chain seq x y z
N ASN A 1 19.15 9.14 16.49
CA ASN A 1 19.97 9.05 17.71
C ASN A 1 19.70 7.67 18.28
N GLU A 2 20.71 6.83 18.48
CA GLU A 2 20.46 5.44 18.94
C GLU A 2 19.95 5.35 20.38
N ASN A 3 20.07 6.43 21.15
CA ASN A 3 19.70 6.53 22.56
C ASN A 3 18.41 7.33 22.78
N SER A 4 17.66 7.66 21.72
CA SER A 4 16.37 8.32 21.87
C SER A 4 15.25 7.30 22.08
N HIS A 5 14.19 7.72 22.78
CA HIS A 5 13.10 6.82 23.19
C HIS A 5 12.45 6.09 22.01
N GLU A 6 12.33 6.74 20.85
CA GLU A 6 11.76 6.15 19.64
C GLU A 6 12.60 5.01 19.06
N SER A 7 13.91 4.94 19.37
CA SER A 7 14.82 3.91 18.88
C SER A 7 14.38 2.51 19.30
N ASP A 8 13.79 2.38 20.49
CA ASP A 8 13.37 1.12 21.10
C ASP A 8 11.90 0.75 20.80
N ILE A 9 11.16 1.60 20.08
CA ILE A 9 9.74 1.36 19.77
C ILE A 9 9.61 0.63 18.42
N PRO A 10 9.09 -0.62 18.37
CA PRO A 10 8.78 -1.29 17.11
C PRO A 10 7.74 -0.51 16.30
N LEU A 11 7.85 -0.55 14.97
CA LEU A 11 6.94 0.16 14.08
C LEU A 11 6.32 -0.79 13.04
N MET A 12 5.03 -0.62 12.77
CA MET A 12 4.36 -1.26 11.63
C MET A 12 3.72 -0.17 10.79
N ILE A 13 4.03 -0.14 9.49
CA ILE A 13 3.53 0.85 8.54
C ILE A 13 2.68 0.15 7.50
N CYS A 14 1.49 0.68 7.23
CA CYS A 14 0.64 0.22 6.13
C CYS A 14 0.22 1.42 5.26
N THR A 15 0.14 1.18 3.96
CA THR A 15 -0.46 2.09 2.96
C THR A 15 -1.40 1.28 2.09
N THR A 16 -2.33 1.93 1.39
CA THR A 16 -3.21 1.27 0.41
C THR A 16 -2.65 1.47 -1.01
N PHE A 17 -2.91 0.53 -1.93
CA PHE A 17 -2.39 0.60 -3.31
C PHE A 17 -2.86 1.86 -4.04
N HIS A 18 -4.07 2.33 -3.75
CA HIS A 18 -4.76 3.35 -4.55
C HIS A 18 -5.35 4.46 -3.66
N GLU A 19 -4.61 4.90 -2.61
CA GLU A 19 -5.07 5.83 -1.55
C GLU A 19 -6.05 6.88 -2.09
N TRP A 20 -5.61 7.70 -3.04
CA TRP A 20 -6.38 8.81 -3.58
C TRP A 20 -6.75 8.60 -5.05
N SER A 21 -7.28 7.42 -5.40
CA SER A 21 -7.74 7.17 -6.78
C SER A 21 -8.90 8.09 -7.19
N ALA A 22 -8.66 8.94 -8.18
CA ALA A 22 -9.65 9.88 -8.72
C ALA A 22 -10.88 9.17 -9.33
N THR A 23 -10.72 7.92 -9.77
CA THR A 23 -11.78 7.09 -10.38
C THR A 23 -12.95 6.80 -9.42
N ARG A 24 -12.70 6.90 -8.11
CA ARG A 24 -13.73 6.80 -7.07
C ARG A 24 -14.73 7.96 -7.13
N ALA A 25 -14.28 9.16 -7.46
CA ALA A 25 -15.13 10.35 -7.59
C ALA A 25 -15.57 10.62 -9.04
N ASN A 26 -14.75 10.23 -10.02
CA ASN A 26 -14.97 10.48 -11.44
C ASN A 26 -14.86 9.17 -12.25
N PRO A 27 -15.99 8.47 -12.49
CA PRO A 27 -16.01 7.19 -13.20
C PRO A 27 -15.45 7.26 -14.63
N GLN A 28 -15.53 8.41 -15.30
CA GLN A 28 -15.06 8.58 -16.68
C GLN A 28 -13.55 8.37 -16.79
N LEU A 29 -12.79 8.59 -15.70
CA LEU A 29 -11.35 8.33 -15.65
C LEU A 29 -10.98 6.85 -15.74
N GLU A 30 -11.92 5.91 -15.60
CA GLU A 30 -11.65 4.49 -15.88
C GLU A 30 -11.28 4.24 -17.36
N ALA A 31 -11.70 5.12 -18.27
CA ALA A 31 -11.39 5.05 -19.70
C ALA A 31 -10.15 5.86 -20.11
N ILE A 32 -9.43 6.46 -19.15
CA ILE A 32 -8.23 7.25 -19.45
C ILE A 32 -7.15 6.37 -20.10
N ASP A 33 -6.42 6.94 -21.08
CA ASP A 33 -5.22 6.33 -21.65
C ASP A 33 -3.94 6.88 -21.01
N LEU A 34 -2.78 6.31 -21.30
CA LEU A 34 -1.51 6.76 -20.71
C LEU A 34 -1.18 8.22 -21.05
N LYS A 35 -1.60 8.72 -22.21
CA LYS A 35 -1.41 10.12 -22.58
C LYS A 35 -2.21 11.02 -21.63
N GLY A 36 -3.47 10.72 -21.39
CA GLY A 36 -4.31 11.41 -20.43
C GLY A 36 -3.74 11.34 -19.02
N VAL A 37 -3.18 10.19 -18.61
CA VAL A 37 -2.51 10.05 -17.31
C VAL A 37 -1.33 11.02 -17.20
N ILE A 38 -0.49 11.12 -18.23
CA ILE A 38 0.63 12.06 -18.27
C ILE A 38 0.13 13.50 -18.18
N GLU A 39 -0.93 13.86 -18.91
CA GLU A 39 -1.52 15.20 -18.86
C GLU A 39 -2.06 15.54 -17.46
N GLN A 40 -2.74 14.60 -16.80
CA GLN A 40 -3.28 14.78 -15.45
C GLN A 40 -2.19 14.96 -14.38
N LEU A 41 -1.05 14.27 -14.54
CA LEU A 41 0.03 14.28 -13.55
C LEU A 41 1.10 15.36 -13.83
N LYS A 42 1.08 15.98 -15.01
CA LYS A 42 2.04 17.02 -15.42
C LYS A 42 2.11 18.22 -14.47
N PRO A 43 0.99 18.73 -13.90
CA PRO A 43 1.06 19.82 -12.93
C PRO A 43 1.88 19.48 -11.68
N ARG A 44 1.99 18.19 -11.32
CA ARG A 44 2.72 17.73 -10.12
C ARG A 44 4.19 17.40 -10.41
N PHE A 45 4.48 16.76 -11.53
CA PHE A 45 5.82 16.23 -11.81
C PHE A 45 6.53 16.91 -12.99
N GLY A 46 5.90 17.88 -13.66
CA GLY A 46 6.48 18.66 -14.74
C GLY A 46 7.00 17.78 -15.88
N ASP A 47 8.20 18.08 -16.38
CA ASP A 47 8.79 17.39 -17.53
C ASP A 47 9.15 15.92 -17.23
N LYS A 48 9.28 15.53 -15.96
CA LYS A 48 9.55 14.13 -15.55
C LYS A 48 8.33 13.24 -15.62
N THR A 49 7.14 13.79 -15.84
CA THR A 49 5.88 13.03 -15.72
C THR A 49 5.84 11.80 -16.62
N SER A 50 6.26 11.93 -17.88
CA SER A 50 6.27 10.81 -18.83
C SER A 50 7.22 9.70 -18.39
N GLU A 51 8.41 10.04 -17.88
CA GLU A 51 9.37 9.08 -17.35
C GLU A 51 8.78 8.30 -16.17
N ILE A 52 8.18 9.01 -15.21
CA ILE A 52 7.57 8.41 -14.02
C ILE A 52 6.41 7.48 -14.41
N VAL A 53 5.49 7.93 -15.24
CA VAL A 53 4.33 7.13 -15.67
C VAL A 53 4.79 5.87 -16.41
N ASN A 54 5.78 5.98 -17.30
CA ASN A 54 6.33 4.84 -18.03
C ASN A 54 7.04 3.85 -17.10
N ALA A 55 7.74 4.34 -16.07
CA ALA A 55 8.39 3.49 -15.09
C ALA A 55 7.36 2.68 -14.26
N TYR A 56 6.27 3.32 -13.82
CA TYR A 56 5.17 2.62 -13.15
C TYR A 56 4.47 1.61 -14.08
N GLN A 57 4.22 1.97 -15.34
CA GLN A 57 3.63 1.04 -16.32
C GLN A 57 4.53 -0.16 -16.59
N THR A 58 5.84 0.04 -16.65
CA THR A 58 6.83 -1.04 -16.83
C THR A 58 6.89 -1.95 -15.62
N ASN A 59 6.85 -1.37 -14.41
CA ASN A 59 6.90 -2.10 -13.16
C ASN A 59 5.59 -2.85 -12.86
N PHE A 60 4.46 -2.37 -13.41
CA PHE A 60 3.14 -2.96 -13.25
C PHE A 60 2.44 -3.15 -14.62
N PRO A 61 2.92 -4.06 -15.47
CA PRO A 61 2.47 -4.18 -16.87
C PRO A 61 0.99 -4.56 -17.00
N ASP A 62 0.43 -5.26 -16.03
CA ASP A 62 -0.97 -5.72 -16.04
C ASP A 62 -1.98 -4.66 -15.55
N LYS A 63 -1.50 -3.48 -15.14
CA LYS A 63 -2.34 -2.42 -14.59
C LYS A 63 -2.90 -1.52 -15.68
N LYS A 64 -4.17 -1.13 -15.53
CA LYS A 64 -4.82 -0.15 -16.41
C LYS A 64 -4.17 1.23 -16.23
N PRO A 65 -4.25 2.13 -17.23
CA PRO A 65 -3.76 3.50 -17.07
C PRO A 65 -4.36 4.22 -15.86
N ALA A 66 -5.64 4.00 -15.56
CA ALA A 66 -6.29 4.53 -14.36
C ALA A 66 -5.65 4.05 -13.04
N GLU A 67 -5.18 2.81 -12.98
CA GLU A 67 -4.44 2.25 -11.83
C GLU A 67 -3.03 2.84 -11.75
N ILE A 68 -2.34 2.95 -12.88
CA ILE A 68 -1.03 3.61 -12.95
C ILE A 68 -1.12 5.06 -12.46
N MET A 69 -2.13 5.81 -12.90
CA MET A 69 -2.37 7.16 -12.42
C MET A 69 -2.51 7.21 -10.90
N ALA A 70 -3.31 6.29 -10.33
CA ALA A 70 -3.52 6.22 -8.89
C ALA A 70 -2.25 5.82 -8.13
N LEU A 71 -1.48 4.85 -8.62
CA LEU A 71 -0.20 4.42 -8.02
C LEU A 71 0.84 5.54 -8.02
N VAL A 72 0.94 6.31 -9.12
CA VAL A 72 1.87 7.46 -9.20
C VAL A 72 1.40 8.61 -8.28
N ALA A 73 0.11 8.97 -8.35
CA ALA A 73 -0.45 10.04 -7.53
C ALA A 73 -0.42 9.72 -6.03
N SER A 74 -0.61 8.45 -5.66
CA SER A 74 -0.69 7.95 -4.30
C SER A 74 0.56 7.16 -3.89
N ASN A 75 1.70 7.46 -4.50
CA ASN A 75 2.93 6.71 -4.24
C ASN A 75 3.29 6.69 -2.75
N ARG A 76 3.99 5.63 -2.33
CA ARG A 76 4.35 5.39 -0.93
C ARG A 76 5.76 5.87 -0.55
N GLN A 77 6.34 6.82 -1.30
CA GLN A 77 7.72 7.29 -1.08
C GLN A 77 7.98 7.74 0.36
N GLY A 78 7.06 8.51 0.95
CA GLY A 78 7.18 8.95 2.34
C GLY A 78 7.10 7.82 3.36
N ALA A 79 6.20 6.85 3.16
CA ALA A 79 6.06 5.69 4.05
C ALA A 79 7.31 4.80 4.02
N VAL A 80 7.92 4.60 2.84
CA VAL A 80 9.17 3.85 2.75
C VAL A 80 10.34 4.64 3.33
N ALA A 81 10.44 5.95 3.09
CA ALA A 81 11.48 6.77 3.71
C ALA A 81 11.41 6.72 5.25
N ALA A 82 10.21 6.68 5.83
CA ALA A 82 10.01 6.47 7.26
C ALA A 82 10.48 5.07 7.70
N ALA A 83 10.18 4.02 6.92
CA ALA A 83 10.66 2.66 7.20
C ALA A 83 12.20 2.57 7.12
N GLU A 84 12.82 3.17 6.11
CA GLU A 84 14.28 3.21 5.94
C GLU A 84 14.96 3.98 7.06
N ALA A 85 14.36 5.08 7.53
CA ALA A 85 14.86 5.82 8.69
C ALA A 85 14.74 4.98 9.97
N LYS A 86 13.64 4.24 10.15
CA LYS A 86 13.44 3.37 11.30
C LYS A 86 14.34 2.14 11.29
N ALA A 87 14.60 1.55 10.11
CA ALA A 87 15.47 0.37 9.95
C ALA A 87 16.93 0.63 10.36
N LYS A 88 17.34 1.89 10.48
CA LYS A 88 18.65 2.30 11.01
C LYS A 88 18.69 2.40 12.54
N GLN A 89 17.58 2.12 13.21
CA GLN A 89 17.45 2.13 14.67
C GLN A 89 17.42 0.69 15.22
N LYS A 90 17.36 0.55 16.54
CA LYS A 90 17.43 -0.76 17.22
C LYS A 90 16.18 -1.62 17.03
N ALA A 91 15.00 -1.03 17.22
CA ALA A 91 13.74 -1.76 17.15
C ALA A 91 13.28 -1.99 15.70
N PRO A 92 12.57 -3.10 15.43
CA PRO A 92 12.23 -3.48 14.07
C PRO A 92 11.15 -2.59 13.46
N VAL A 93 11.12 -2.58 12.12
CA VAL A 93 10.02 -2.03 11.33
C VAL A 93 9.48 -3.09 10.39
N TYR A 94 8.15 -3.13 10.26
CA TYR A 94 7.44 -4.03 9.36
C TYR A 94 6.60 -3.20 8.40
N MET A 95 6.68 -3.52 7.11
CA MET A 95 5.96 -2.78 6.08
C MET A 95 4.88 -3.64 5.44
N ALA A 96 3.68 -3.08 5.32
CA ALA A 96 2.57 -3.65 4.58
C ALA A 96 2.10 -2.71 3.47
N TRP A 97 1.53 -3.31 2.43
CA TRP A 97 0.87 -2.61 1.34
C TRP A 97 -0.46 -3.30 1.02
N PHE A 98 -1.56 -2.61 1.33
CA PHE A 98 -2.91 -3.13 1.24
C PHE A 98 -3.44 -3.02 -0.19
N GLY A 99 -3.64 -4.17 -0.83
CA GLY A 99 -4.08 -4.29 -2.23
C GLY A 99 -5.42 -4.99 -2.41
N TRP A 100 -6.17 -5.25 -1.33
CA TRP A 100 -7.51 -5.83 -1.45
C TRP A 100 -8.50 -4.83 -2.02
N GLU A 101 -9.29 -5.26 -3.01
CA GLU A 101 -10.24 -4.40 -3.71
C GLU A 101 -11.68 -4.92 -3.58
N PRO A 102 -12.63 -4.06 -3.17
CA PRO A 102 -14.03 -4.44 -3.10
C PRO A 102 -14.62 -4.53 -4.51
N ASN A 103 -15.49 -5.51 -4.73
CA ASN A 103 -16.25 -5.61 -5.96
C ASN A 103 -17.45 -4.65 -5.95
N MET A 104 -17.17 -3.35 -5.92
CA MET A 104 -18.15 -2.28 -5.92
C MET A 104 -17.94 -1.36 -7.12
N TYR A 105 -19.05 -0.88 -7.69
CA TYR A 105 -19.05 0.05 -8.81
C TYR A 105 -18.14 -0.42 -9.96
N ASN A 106 -18.28 -1.68 -10.37
CA ASN A 106 -17.46 -2.33 -11.40
C ASN A 106 -15.95 -2.36 -11.09
N GLY A 107 -15.59 -2.42 -9.80
CA GLY A 107 -14.20 -2.51 -9.34
C GLY A 107 -13.48 -1.16 -9.21
N ARG A 108 -14.09 -0.04 -9.59
CA ARG A 108 -13.42 1.28 -9.58
C ARG A 108 -13.11 1.84 -8.18
N MET A 109 -13.64 1.24 -7.12
CA MET A 109 -13.31 1.66 -5.75
C MET A 109 -11.85 1.35 -5.40
N ARG A 110 -11.33 0.20 -5.88
CA ARG A 110 -9.96 -0.26 -5.64
C ARG A 110 -9.60 -0.32 -4.14
N ALA A 111 -8.32 -0.43 -3.83
CA ALA A 111 -7.80 -0.31 -2.47
C ALA A 111 -7.60 1.18 -2.12
N PHE A 112 -8.70 1.89 -1.84
CA PHE A 112 -8.72 3.33 -1.57
C PHE A 112 -8.39 3.68 -0.11
N HIS A 113 -8.17 4.97 0.15
CA HIS A 113 -7.86 5.50 1.47
C HIS A 113 -8.85 5.05 2.55
N CYS A 114 -8.33 4.69 3.73
CA CYS A 114 -9.06 4.20 4.91
C CYS A 114 -9.75 2.83 4.78
N ILE A 115 -9.74 2.16 3.62
CA ILE A 115 -10.46 0.88 3.46
C ILE A 115 -9.91 -0.22 4.39
N ASP A 116 -8.61 -0.22 4.63
CA ASP A 116 -7.87 -1.21 5.41
C ASP A 116 -8.18 -1.15 6.92
N ILE A 117 -8.63 0.00 7.43
CA ILE A 117 -8.99 0.20 8.84
C ILE A 117 -9.98 -0.87 9.32
N CYS A 118 -11.02 -1.15 8.53
CA CYS A 118 -12.03 -2.13 8.94
C CYS A 118 -11.50 -3.57 8.95
N PHE A 119 -10.39 -3.85 8.26
CA PHE A 119 -9.72 -5.14 8.31
C PHE A 119 -8.86 -5.28 9.56
N TRP A 120 -8.08 -4.25 9.90
CA TRP A 120 -7.25 -4.22 11.10
C TRP A 120 -8.07 -4.40 12.40
N PHE A 121 -9.26 -3.82 12.45
CA PHE A 121 -10.16 -3.88 13.61
C PHE A 121 -11.23 -4.97 13.53
N GLN A 122 -11.14 -5.88 12.56
CA GLN A 122 -12.12 -6.97 12.36
C GLN A 122 -13.59 -6.47 12.27
N ASN A 123 -13.77 -5.30 11.66
CA ASN A 123 -15.03 -4.56 11.55
C ASN A 123 -15.58 -4.51 10.11
N THR A 124 -15.18 -5.46 9.25
CA THR A 124 -15.59 -5.48 7.84
C THR A 124 -17.11 -5.62 7.65
N ASP A 125 -17.81 -6.25 8.60
CA ASP A 125 -19.27 -6.33 8.68
C ASP A 125 -19.94 -5.08 9.27
N ARG A 126 -19.19 -4.06 9.69
CA ARG A 126 -19.74 -2.75 10.03
C ARG A 126 -19.59 -1.77 8.88
N MET A 127 -18.66 -2.05 7.96
CA MET A 127 -18.31 -1.20 6.83
C MET A 127 -18.74 -1.81 5.49
N TYR A 128 -20.00 -2.25 5.37
CA TYR A 128 -20.56 -2.79 4.13
C TYR A 128 -20.42 -1.82 2.94
N THR A 129 -20.41 -0.51 3.20
CA THR A 129 -20.22 0.55 2.20
C THR A 129 -18.80 0.61 1.62
N HIS A 130 -17.84 -0.08 2.25
CA HIS A 130 -16.43 -0.14 1.84
C HIS A 130 -16.03 -1.54 1.38
N THR A 131 -16.57 -2.59 2.01
CA THR A 131 -16.13 -3.99 1.79
C THR A 131 -17.15 -4.85 1.05
N GLY A 132 -18.43 -4.49 1.10
CA GLY A 132 -19.54 -5.32 0.62
C GLY A 132 -19.93 -6.41 1.60
N GLY A 133 -19.20 -6.53 2.72
CA GLY A 133 -19.41 -7.54 3.76
C GLY A 133 -19.18 -8.97 3.30
N GLY A 134 -19.58 -9.91 4.16
CA GLY A 134 -19.57 -11.33 3.86
C GLY A 134 -18.20 -12.00 4.03
N LYS A 135 -18.10 -13.24 3.56
CA LYS A 135 -16.97 -14.12 3.88
C LYS A 135 -15.61 -13.61 3.38
N ARG A 136 -15.54 -13.06 2.16
CA ARG A 136 -14.29 -12.62 1.52
C ARG A 136 -13.53 -11.58 2.36
N PRO A 137 -14.11 -10.42 2.73
CA PRO A 137 -13.39 -9.45 3.54
C PRO A 137 -13.13 -9.94 4.99
N ARG A 138 -14.01 -10.78 5.56
CA ARG A 138 -13.77 -11.40 6.88
C ARG A 138 -12.51 -12.26 6.92
N GLN A 139 -12.26 -13.05 5.87
CA GLN A 139 -11.10 -13.93 5.80
C GLN A 139 -9.77 -13.17 5.86
N LEU A 140 -9.68 -12.00 5.20
CA LEU A 140 -8.48 -11.17 5.30
C LEU A 140 -8.43 -10.42 6.64
N ALA A 141 -9.58 -9.93 7.14
CA ALA A 141 -9.65 -9.20 8.40
C ALA A 141 -9.22 -10.05 9.61
N GLU A 142 -9.61 -11.33 9.64
CA GLU A 142 -9.17 -12.29 10.66
C GLU A 142 -7.63 -12.35 10.71
N LYS A 143 -6.99 -12.62 9.56
CA LYS A 143 -5.53 -12.67 9.43
C LYS A 143 -4.83 -11.36 9.83
N MET A 144 -5.36 -10.22 9.38
CA MET A 144 -4.78 -8.90 9.69
C MET A 144 -4.93 -8.55 11.17
N SER A 145 -6.07 -8.86 11.78
CA SER A 145 -6.32 -8.59 13.20
C SER A 145 -5.46 -9.47 14.12
N GLU A 146 -5.24 -10.73 13.76
CA GLU A 146 -4.32 -11.63 14.49
C GLU A 146 -2.88 -11.11 14.45
N SER A 147 -2.43 -10.67 13.27
CA SER A 147 -1.10 -10.09 13.08
C SER A 147 -0.92 -8.78 13.87
N LEU A 148 -1.92 -7.90 13.86
CA LEU A 148 -1.93 -6.68 14.67
C LEU A 148 -1.89 -6.99 16.16
N LEU A 149 -2.68 -7.97 16.62
CA LEU A 149 -2.70 -8.40 18.02
C LEU A 149 -1.34 -8.96 18.45
N ALA A 150 -0.67 -9.74 17.60
CA ALA A 150 0.68 -10.23 17.87
C ALA A 150 1.69 -9.08 17.97
N PHE A 151 1.65 -8.14 17.01
CA PHE A 151 2.50 -6.96 17.04
C PHE A 151 2.31 -6.13 18.32
N MET A 152 1.06 -5.91 18.75
CA MET A 152 0.77 -5.20 20.00
C MET A 152 1.31 -5.90 21.25
N LYS A 153 1.38 -7.24 21.24
CA LYS A 153 1.88 -8.02 22.38
C LYS A 153 3.40 -8.12 22.43
N THR A 154 4.06 -8.22 21.29
CA THR A 154 5.46 -8.66 21.21
C THR A 154 6.36 -7.76 20.36
N GLY A 155 5.79 -6.80 19.63
CA GLY A 155 6.51 -6.04 18.61
C GLY A 155 6.80 -6.82 17.33
N ASN A 156 6.28 -8.04 17.18
CA ASN A 156 6.44 -8.89 15.99
C ASN A 156 5.06 -9.29 15.43
N PRO A 157 4.74 -8.97 14.15
CA PRO A 157 3.44 -9.24 13.55
C PRO A 157 3.23 -10.71 13.16
N ASN A 158 4.27 -11.56 13.29
CA ASN A 158 4.20 -12.97 12.92
C ASN A 158 3.35 -13.77 13.92
N ALA A 159 2.09 -13.94 13.53
CA ALA A 159 1.15 -14.87 14.14
C ALA A 159 0.01 -15.17 13.15
N GLY A 160 -0.77 -16.19 13.46
CA GLY A 160 -1.98 -16.50 12.71
C GLY A 160 -1.67 -17.06 11.32
N ALA A 161 -2.49 -16.68 10.34
CA ALA A 161 -2.50 -17.27 9.00
C ALA A 161 -1.98 -16.37 7.86
N LEU A 162 -1.30 -15.25 8.16
CA LEU A 162 -0.47 -14.56 7.15
C LEU A 162 0.83 -15.35 6.89
N PRO A 163 1.44 -15.20 5.70
CA PRO A 163 2.81 -15.68 5.49
C PRO A 163 3.78 -15.08 6.50
N ASP A 164 4.94 -15.72 6.68
CA ASP A 164 6.04 -15.14 7.44
C ASP A 164 6.33 -13.72 6.92
N TRP A 165 6.29 -12.75 7.84
CA TRP A 165 6.42 -11.33 7.59
C TRP A 165 7.77 -10.86 8.17
N PRO A 166 8.84 -10.88 7.35
CA PRO A 166 10.16 -10.49 7.80
C PRO A 166 10.23 -9.00 8.13
N GLN A 167 11.21 -8.66 8.94
CA GLN A 167 11.56 -7.26 9.22
C GLN A 167 11.99 -6.57 7.92
N PHE A 168 11.58 -5.31 7.76
CA PHE A 168 12.00 -4.49 6.64
C PHE A 168 13.48 -4.12 6.77
N THR A 169 14.23 -4.32 5.70
CA THR A 169 15.61 -3.89 5.52
C THR A 169 15.70 -2.86 4.39
N VAL A 170 16.67 -1.96 4.47
CA VAL A 170 16.92 -0.98 3.39
C VAL A 170 17.33 -1.70 2.10
N GLU A 171 18.13 -2.77 2.20
CA GLU A 171 18.58 -3.58 1.07
C GLU A 171 17.42 -4.17 0.27
N ASN A 172 16.51 -4.92 0.92
CA ASN A 172 15.49 -5.71 0.23
C ASN A 172 14.10 -5.07 0.23
N GLY A 173 13.79 -4.21 1.20
CA GLY A 173 12.49 -3.56 1.35
C GLY A 173 11.31 -4.53 1.48
N GLU A 174 11.46 -5.55 2.34
CA GLU A 174 10.45 -6.57 2.59
C GLU A 174 9.09 -5.95 2.91
N THR A 175 8.07 -6.31 2.12
CA THR A 175 6.73 -5.73 2.19
C THR A 175 5.67 -6.83 2.16
N MET A 176 4.82 -6.90 3.19
CA MET A 176 3.62 -7.74 3.20
C MET A 176 2.54 -7.12 2.31
N VAL A 177 2.28 -7.74 1.17
CA VAL A 177 1.15 -7.38 0.30
C VAL A 177 -0.11 -8.04 0.84
N LEU A 178 -1.04 -7.24 1.35
CA LEU A 178 -2.29 -7.71 1.94
C LEU A 178 -3.38 -7.79 0.87
N ASN A 179 -3.87 -8.99 0.58
CA ASN A 179 -4.93 -9.23 -0.40
C ASN A 179 -5.67 -10.54 -0.06
N ASP A 180 -6.61 -11.00 -0.90
CA ASP A 180 -7.24 -12.32 -0.72
C ASP A 180 -6.17 -13.43 -0.56
N ASN A 181 -5.10 -13.33 -1.36
CA ASN A 181 -3.87 -14.10 -1.23
C ASN A 181 -2.72 -13.16 -0.84
N SER A 182 -2.50 -13.01 0.47
CA SER A 182 -1.38 -12.20 0.97
C SER A 182 -0.04 -12.87 0.70
N VAL A 183 0.96 -12.08 0.31
CA VAL A 183 2.32 -12.54 -0.01
C VAL A 183 3.34 -11.50 0.44
N VAL A 184 4.56 -11.93 0.76
CA VAL A 184 5.69 -11.01 0.94
C VAL A 184 6.37 -10.78 -0.39
N LYS A 185 6.72 -9.51 -0.66
CA LYS A 185 7.53 -9.11 -1.80
C LYS A 185 8.68 -8.22 -1.33
N ASN A 186 9.79 -8.28 -2.04
CA ASN A 186 10.94 -7.40 -1.81
C ASN A 186 10.77 -6.14 -2.66
N ASP A 187 10.49 -5.04 -1.98
CA ASP A 187 10.32 -3.68 -2.52
C ASP A 187 9.64 -3.61 -3.91
N PRO A 188 8.37 -4.02 -4.00
CA PRO A 188 7.72 -4.32 -5.27
C PRO A 188 7.55 -3.12 -6.21
N ASP A 189 7.74 -1.89 -5.73
CA ASP A 189 7.66 -0.66 -6.52
C ASP A 189 8.99 0.10 -6.62
N ARG A 190 10.11 -0.45 -6.12
CA ARG A 190 11.41 0.27 -6.02
C ARG A 190 11.78 0.97 -7.31
N ALA A 191 11.84 0.22 -8.42
CA ALA A 191 12.32 0.74 -9.69
C ALA A 191 11.49 1.95 -10.17
N ALA A 192 10.16 1.86 -10.06
CA ALA A 192 9.26 2.95 -10.44
C ALA A 192 9.31 4.11 -9.44
N ARG A 193 9.33 3.82 -8.14
CA ARG A 193 9.38 4.81 -7.06
C ARG A 193 10.66 5.63 -7.08
N MET A 194 11.78 5.07 -7.51
CA MET A 194 13.07 5.78 -7.66
C MET A 194 13.08 6.84 -8.77
N THR A 195 12.11 6.83 -9.69
CA THR A 195 11.96 7.89 -10.71
C THR A 195 11.27 9.14 -10.18
N LEU A 196 10.61 9.04 -9.01
CA LEU A 196 9.96 10.18 -8.39
C LEU A 196 11.00 11.21 -7.95
N PRO A 197 10.68 12.51 -7.99
CA PRO A 197 11.51 13.52 -7.36
C PRO A 197 11.68 13.22 -5.86
N MET A 198 12.82 13.60 -5.29
CA MET A 198 13.00 13.53 -3.84
C MET A 198 11.93 14.40 -3.17
N ALA A 199 11.30 13.85 -2.13
CA ALA A 199 10.32 14.55 -1.31
C ALA A 199 10.96 15.67 -0.48
#